data_AF-A0A352FIN1-F1
#
_entry.id   AF-A0A352FIN1-F1
#
_cell.length_a   1.000
_cell.length_b   1.000
_cell.length_c   1.000
_cell.angle_alpha   90.00
_cell.angle_beta   90.00
_cell.angle_gamma   90.00
#
_symmetry.space_group_name_H-M   'P 1'
#
loop_
_entity.id
_entity.type
_entity.pdbx_description
1 polymer ?
#
loop_
_entity_poly.entity_id
_entity_poly.type
_entity_poly.pdbx_seq_one_letter_code
_entity_poly.pdbx_strand_id
1 'polypeptide(L)'
;MAKTNLEEYAQLRTILDSLEIGALRYYLNPTDPKVRSERLEYLTKQLMPIVNKIWGTGPTKKKKKGLIDCPDGYHDCNGCCVPYPCIGISLDY
;
A
#
# COMPACT_ATOMS: atom_id res chain seq x y z
N MET A 1 12.97 11.59 23.95
CA MET A 1 11.95 11.00 23.07
C MET A 1 10.91 12.07 22.80
N ALA A 2 10.57 12.34 21.53
CA ALA A 2 9.48 13.26 21.23
C ALA A 2 8.15 12.65 21.71
N LYS A 3 7.31 13.45 22.37
CA LYS A 3 5.99 12.99 22.81
C LYS A 3 5.07 12.95 21.59
N THR A 4 4.47 11.80 21.29
CA THR A 4 3.49 11.67 20.21
C THR A 4 2.30 12.58 20.48
N ASN A 5 1.94 13.43 19.52
CA ASN A 5 0.69 14.19 19.57
C ASN A 5 -0.48 13.22 19.30
N LEU A 6 -1.32 13.01 20.32
CA LEU A 6 -2.43 12.05 20.25
C LEU A 6 -3.53 12.50 19.29
N GLU A 7 -3.73 13.81 19.11
CA GLU A 7 -4.75 14.35 18.21
C GLU A 7 -4.34 14.12 16.74
N GLU A 8 -3.10 14.44 16.39
CA GLU A 8 -2.55 14.18 15.04
C GLU A 8 -2.56 12.69 14.72
N TYR A 9 -2.19 11.84 15.69
CA TYR A 9 -2.25 10.38 15.54
C TYR A 9 -3.68 9.90 15.28
N ALA A 10 -4.64 10.34 16.09
CA ALA A 10 -6.05 9.96 15.93
C ALA A 10 -6.61 10.43 14.58
N GLN A 11 -6.26 11.64 14.15
CA GLN A 11 -6.65 12.17 12.85
C GLN A 11 -6.09 11.34 11.70
N LEU A 12 -4.78 11.05 11.72
CA LEU A 12 -4.15 10.22 10.69
C LEU A 12 -4.77 8.82 10.65
N ARG A 13 -4.97 8.20 11.83
CA ARG A 13 -5.60 6.88 11.93
C ARG A 13 -7.00 6.87 11.33
N THR A 14 -7.81 7.87 11.64
CA THR A 14 -9.17 8.02 11.11
C THR A 14 -9.18 8.11 9.58
N ILE A 15 -8.24 8.87 8.99
CA ILE A 15 -8.11 8.99 7.54
C ILE A 15 -7.74 7.64 6.92
N LEU A 16 -6.77 6.93 7.50
CA LEU A 16 -6.30 5.63 7.00
C LEU A 16 -7.39 4.56 7.09
N ASP A 17 -8.11 4.49 8.23
CA ASP A 17 -9.23 3.55 8.41
C ASP A 17 -10.35 3.81 7.39
N SER A 18 -10.69 5.09 7.16
CA SER A 18 -11.69 5.47 6.16
C SER A 18 -11.26 5.09 4.75
N LEU A 19 -9.98 5.31 4.41
CA LEU A 19 -9.42 4.99 3.10
C LEU A 19 -9.41 3.48 2.84
N GLU A 20 -8.97 2.69 3.82
CA GLU A 20 -8.93 1.22 3.74
C GLU A 20 -10.34 0.65 3.55
N ILE A 21 -11.25 0.96 4.48
CA ILE A 21 -12.62 0.43 4.47
C ILE A 21 -13.36 0.91 3.21
N GLY A 22 -13.19 2.18 2.83
CA GLY A 22 -13.81 2.76 1.65
C GLY A 22 -13.34 2.10 0.35
N ALA A 23 -12.02 1.91 0.19
CA ALA A 23 -11.45 1.26 -0.98
C ALA A 23 -11.91 -0.19 -1.12
N LEU A 24 -11.92 -0.96 -0.01
CA LEU A 24 -12.40 -2.34 -0.01
C LEU A 24 -13.89 -2.43 -0.38
N ARG A 25 -14.73 -1.59 0.20
CA ARG A 25 -16.17 -1.53 -0.14
C ARG A 25 -16.37 -1.13 -1.59
N TYR A 26 -15.62 -0.14 -2.09
CA TYR A 26 -15.72 0.28 -3.48
C TYR A 26 -15.35 -0.86 -4.44
N TYR A 27 -14.26 -1.58 -4.18
CA TYR A 27 -13.87 -2.75 -4.99
C TYR A 27 -14.87 -3.90 -4.91
N LEU A 28 -15.39 -4.23 -3.73
CA LEU A 28 -16.26 -5.40 -3.52
C LEU A 28 -17.74 -5.16 -3.87
N ASN A 29 -18.18 -3.91 -4.01
CA ASN A 29 -19.59 -3.56 -4.24
C ASN A 29 -20.21 -4.13 -5.54
N PRO A 30 -19.54 -4.16 -6.72
CA PRO A 30 -20.14 -4.73 -7.92
C PRO A 30 -19.99 -6.26 -7.94
N THR A 31 -21.03 -6.96 -8.41
CA THR A 31 -21.00 -8.41 -8.59
C THR A 31 -20.20 -8.84 -9.83
N ASP A 32 -20.20 -8.00 -10.87
CA ASP A 32 -19.48 -8.23 -12.12
C ASP A 32 -17.94 -8.21 -11.92
N PRO A 33 -17.22 -9.31 -12.23
CA PRO A 33 -15.76 -9.37 -12.16
C PRO A 33 -15.03 -8.34 -13.03
N LYS A 34 -15.59 -7.96 -14.19
CA LYS A 34 -14.99 -6.96 -15.07
C LYS A 34 -14.99 -5.59 -14.41
N VAL A 35 -16.13 -5.19 -13.85
CA VAL A 35 -16.27 -3.92 -13.11
C VAL A 35 -15.36 -3.92 -11.87
N ARG A 36 -15.21 -5.06 -11.18
CA ARG A 36 -14.24 -5.18 -10.07
C ARG A 36 -12.81 -4.92 -10.53
N SER A 37 -12.41 -5.47 -11.67
CA SER A 37 -11.08 -5.26 -12.25
C SER A 37 -10.84 -3.79 -12.61
N GLU A 38 -11.81 -3.12 -13.24
CA GLU A 38 -11.76 -1.68 -13.54
C GLU A 38 -11.63 -0.82 -12.27
N ARG A 39 -12.36 -1.19 -11.20
CA ARG A 39 -12.26 -0.50 -9.90
C ARG A 39 -10.92 -0.71 -9.23
N LEU A 40 -10.34 -1.91 -9.32
CA LEU A 40 -8.99 -2.18 -8.83
C LEU A 40 -7.95 -1.33 -9.57
N GLU A 41 -8.05 -1.23 -10.89
CA GLU A 41 -7.18 -0.37 -11.69
C GLU A 41 -7.30 1.09 -11.26
N TYR A 42 -8.54 1.59 -11.10
CA TYR A 42 -8.79 2.94 -10.60
C TYR A 42 -8.14 3.19 -9.24
N LEU A 43 -8.39 2.31 -8.26
CA LEU A 43 -7.81 2.42 -6.92
C LEU A 43 -6.28 2.38 -6.97
N THR A 44 -5.70 1.47 -7.74
CA THR A 44 -4.24 1.36 -7.93
C THR A 44 -3.66 2.67 -8.46
N LYS A 45 -4.29 3.25 -9.49
CA LYS A 45 -3.88 4.53 -10.08
C LYS A 45 -3.92 5.71 -9.09
N GLN A 46 -4.89 5.72 -8.18
CA GLN A 46 -5.02 6.79 -7.17
C GLN A 46 -4.09 6.59 -5.97
N LEU A 47 -3.93 5.34 -5.50
CA LEU A 47 -3.27 5.04 -4.21
C LEU A 47 -1.77 4.81 -4.35
N MET A 48 -1.31 4.17 -5.43
CA MET A 48 0.13 3.87 -5.60
C MET A 48 1.03 5.12 -5.58
N PRO A 49 0.64 6.29 -6.12
CA PRO A 49 1.44 7.50 -5.97
C PRO A 49 1.67 7.91 -4.50
N ILE A 50 0.67 7.70 -3.63
CA ILE A 50 0.76 7.99 -2.20
C ILE A 50 1.69 6.98 -1.52
N VAL A 51 1.49 5.68 -1.78
CA VAL A 51 2.35 4.59 -1.28
C VAL A 51 3.80 4.84 -1.67
N ASN A 52 4.06 5.12 -2.95
CA ASN A 52 5.40 5.41 -3.47
C ASN A 52 6.02 6.65 -2.82
N LYS A 53 5.24 7.67 -2.47
CA LYS A 53 5.76 8.86 -1.80
C LYS A 53 6.14 8.57 -0.34
N ILE A 54 5.36 7.74 0.35
CA ILE A 54 5.60 7.36 1.74
C ILE A 54 6.83 6.44 1.83
N TRP A 55 6.87 5.40 1.00
CA TRP A 55 7.92 4.37 1.06
C TRP A 55 9.14 4.70 0.19
N GLY A 56 8.98 5.39 -0.93
CA GLY A 56 10.04 5.69 -1.90
C GLY A 56 11.00 6.83 -1.51
N THR A 57 10.95 7.30 -0.26
CA THR A 57 11.87 8.32 0.29
C THR A 57 12.95 7.73 1.22
N GLY A 58 13.05 6.40 1.30
CA GLY A 58 14.07 5.71 2.11
C GLY A 58 15.52 6.01 1.68
N PRO A 59 16.48 6.10 2.61
CA PRO A 59 17.82 6.56 2.33
C PRO A 59 18.75 5.42 1.88
N THR A 60 18.55 4.77 0.73
CA THR A 60 19.65 4.02 0.12
C THR A 60 19.51 3.73 -1.37
N LYS A 61 20.52 4.22 -2.09
CA LYS A 61 21.22 3.54 -3.20
C LYS A 61 20.37 3.25 -4.45
N LYS A 62 20.59 4.10 -5.45
CA LYS A 62 20.65 3.75 -6.89
C LYS A 62 20.45 2.24 -7.14
N LYS A 63 19.28 1.79 -7.61
CA LYS A 63 19.16 0.62 -8.50
C LYS A 63 17.74 0.38 -9.01
N LYS A 64 17.72 -0.07 -10.27
CA LYS A 64 16.68 -0.69 -11.11
C LYS A 64 15.21 -0.35 -10.82
N LYS A 65 14.55 0.19 -11.86
CA LYS A 65 13.08 0.29 -11.98
C LYS A 65 12.40 -0.97 -11.40
N GLY A 66 11.61 -0.82 -10.33
CA GLY A 66 10.64 -1.82 -9.90
C GLY A 66 10.85 -2.53 -8.56
N LEU A 67 11.83 -2.14 -7.72
CA LEU A 67 12.00 -2.70 -6.37
C LEU A 67 12.02 -1.58 -5.32
N ILE A 68 11.18 -1.68 -4.28
CA ILE A 68 11.25 -0.83 -3.09
C ILE A 68 12.06 -1.58 -2.03
N ASP A 69 13.02 -0.90 -1.40
CA ASP A 69 13.77 -1.46 -0.26
C ASP A 69 12.88 -1.38 0.99
N CYS A 70 12.14 -2.46 1.26
CA CYS A 70 11.25 -2.52 2.40
C CYS A 70 12.04 -2.68 3.72
N PRO A 71 11.61 -2.05 4.83
CA PRO A 71 12.30 -2.20 6.10
C PRO A 71 12.37 -3.64 6.58
N ASP A 72 13.28 -3.92 7.51
CA ASP A 72 13.38 -5.23 8.15
C ASP A 72 12.02 -5.70 8.70
N GLY A 73 11.64 -6.94 8.37
CA GLY A 73 10.35 -7.53 8.73
C GLY A 73 9.20 -7.24 7.77
N TYR A 74 9.45 -6.50 6.68
CA TYR A 74 8.49 -6.25 5.61
C TYR A 74 8.90 -6.97 4.30
N HIS A 75 7.90 -7.24 3.47
CA HIS A 75 8.03 -7.86 2.16
C HIS A 75 7.59 -6.87 1.07
N ASP A 76 8.34 -6.80 -0.04
CA ASP A 76 7.93 -6.02 -1.22
C ASP A 76 6.88 -6.80 -2.02
N CYS A 77 5.63 -6.39 -1.89
CA CYS A 77 4.51 -6.91 -2.67
C CYS A 77 4.13 -5.93 -3.78
N ASN A 78 4.89 -5.96 -4.89
CA ASN A 78 4.67 -5.13 -6.07
C ASN A 78 4.73 -3.62 -5.80
N GLY A 79 5.73 -3.17 -5.05
CA GLY A 79 5.91 -1.78 -4.66
C GLY A 79 5.10 -1.37 -3.43
N CYS A 80 4.65 -2.35 -2.64
CA CYS A 80 4.00 -2.13 -1.35
C CYS A 80 4.76 -2.91 -0.27
N CYS A 81 5.33 -2.21 0.70
CA CYS A 81 5.95 -2.85 1.85
C CYS A 81 4.89 -3.27 2.86
N VAL A 82 4.75 -4.59 3.06
CA VAL A 82 3.76 -5.17 3.98
C VAL A 82 4.41 -6.19 4.94
N PRO A 83 3.89 -6.36 6.17
CA PRO A 83 4.51 -7.23 7.18
C PRO A 83 4.14 -8.72 7.03
N TYR A 84 3.70 -9.13 5.84
CA TYR A 84 3.26 -10.49 5.54
C TYR A 84 3.74 -10.94 4.15
N PRO A 85 3.93 -12.24 3.91
CA PRO A 85 4.37 -12.74 2.62
C PRO A 85 3.31 -12.48 1.53
N CYS A 86 3.77 -12.11 0.34
CA CYS A 86 2.90 -11.84 -0.80
C CYS A 86 2.20 -13.11 -1.28
N ILE A 87 0.90 -13.02 -1.58
CA ILE A 87 0.15 -14.12 -2.17
C ILE A 87 0.55 -14.21 -3.65
N GLY A 88 1.07 -15.37 -4.08
CA GLY A 88 1.28 -15.67 -5.50
C GLY A 88 2.64 -15.28 -6.10
N ILE A 89 3.65 -14.94 -5.30
CA ILE A 89 5.04 -14.98 -5.78
C ILE A 89 5.51 -16.43 -5.61
N SER A 90 5.31 -17.27 -6.62
CA SER A 90 6.12 -18.48 -6.75
C SER A 90 7.55 -17.99 -6.98
N LEU A 91 8.37 -18.06 -5.94
CA LEU A 91 9.81 -18.10 -6.14
C LEU A 91 10.07 -19.47 -6.77
N ASP A 92 9.97 -19.53 -8.10
CA ASP A 92 10.57 -20.61 -8.88
C ASP A 92 12.07 -20.56 -8.60
N TYR A 93 12.51 -21.42 -7.68
CA TYR A 93 13.90 -21.77 -7.46
C TYR A 93 14.35 -22.78 -8.51
#